data_AF-A0A3C0X210-F1
#
_entry.id   AF-A0A3C0X210-F1
#
_cell.length_a   1.000
_cell.length_b   1.000
_cell.length_c   1.000
_cell.angle_alpha   90.00
_cell.angle_beta   90.00
_cell.angle_gamma   90.00
#
_symmetry.space_group_name_H-M   'P 1'
#
loop_
_entity.id
_entity.type
_entity.pdbx_description
1 polymer ?
#
loop_
_entity_poly.entity_id
_entity_poly.type
_entity_poly.pdbx_seq_one_letter_code
_entity_poly.pdbx_strand_id
1 'polypeptide(L)'
;FPADTYHHILANGLKLQKIQHCIITHSHSDHFYPSDFEMCGVGFAHFKSSFKFNVYGGKDVYKKTKSAVDEYSLNNEERVVPHLIKPFETFTA
;
A
#
# COMPACT_ATOMS: atom_id res chain seq x y z
N PHE A 1 0.09 0.66 8.56
CA PHE A 1 -1.17 0.32 9.25
C PHE A 1 -1.39 -1.19 9.30
N PRO A 2 -2.10 -1.73 10.31
CA PRO A 2 -2.47 -1.17 11.61
C PRO A 2 -1.43 -1.45 12.74
N ALA A 3 -1.74 -1.07 13.98
CA ALA A 3 -0.94 -1.38 15.17
C ALA A 3 -0.69 -2.88 15.34
N ASP A 4 -1.64 -3.72 14.94
CA ASP A 4 -1.50 -5.18 14.93
C ASP A 4 -0.36 -5.62 14.00
N THR A 5 -0.25 -5.02 12.81
CA THR A 5 0.88 -5.25 11.90
C THR A 5 2.19 -4.84 12.56
N TYR A 6 2.22 -3.69 13.24
CA TYR A 6 3.42 -3.26 13.96
C TYR A 6 3.79 -4.24 15.08
N HIS A 7 2.82 -4.73 15.84
CA HIS A 7 3.04 -5.78 16.82
C HIS A 7 3.61 -7.05 16.17
N HIS A 8 3.11 -7.47 15.01
CA HIS A 8 3.67 -8.60 14.28
C HIS A 8 5.12 -8.37 13.80
N ILE A 9 5.52 -7.14 13.49
CA ILE A 9 6.93 -6.80 13.21
C ILE A 9 7.79 -7.03 14.44
N LEU A 10 7.36 -6.50 15.60
CA LEU A 10 8.12 -6.59 16.85
C LEU A 10 8.18 -8.02 17.40
N ALA A 11 7.05 -8.72 17.42
CA ALA A 11 6.93 -10.04 18.04
C ALA A 11 7.39 -11.17 17.12
N ASN A 12 7.18 -11.05 15.79
CA ASN A 12 7.41 -12.14 14.85
C ASN A 12 8.44 -11.81 13.76
N GLY A 13 9.07 -10.64 13.79
CA GLY A 13 10.07 -10.24 12.82
C GLY A 13 9.53 -10.09 11.39
N LEU A 14 8.25 -9.71 11.24
CA LEU A 14 7.64 -9.46 9.94
C LEU A 14 8.43 -8.39 9.17
N LYS A 15 8.91 -8.73 7.96
CA LYS A 15 9.72 -7.83 7.12
C LYS A 15 8.85 -7.13 6.09
N LEU A 16 8.20 -6.03 6.47
CA LEU A 16 7.29 -5.28 5.59
C LEU A 16 7.92 -4.85 4.27
N GLN A 17 9.22 -4.53 4.27
CA GLN A 17 9.98 -4.17 3.07
C GLN A 17 10.10 -5.30 2.03
N LYS A 18 9.68 -6.53 2.38
CA LYS A 18 9.60 -7.66 1.45
C LYS A 18 8.19 -7.88 0.89
N ILE A 19 7.18 -7.21 1.41
CA ILE A 19 5.79 -7.36 0.98
C ILE A 19 5.55 -6.38 -0.17
N GLN A 20 5.16 -6.91 -1.33
CA GLN A 20 4.96 -6.13 -2.56
C GLN A 20 3.51 -6.02 -2.99
N HIS A 21 2.61 -6.81 -2.39
CA HIS A 21 1.20 -6.87 -2.78
C HIS A 21 0.33 -6.80 -1.53
N CYS A 22 -0.67 -5.93 -1.55
CA CYS A 22 -1.62 -5.75 -0.46
C CYS A 22 -3.04 -5.59 -1.02
N ILE A 23 -3.94 -6.47 -0.61
CA ILE A 23 -5.35 -6.40 -0.96
C ILE A 23 -6.07 -5.69 0.19
N ILE A 24 -6.78 -4.62 -0.15
CA ILE A 24 -7.61 -3.86 0.78
C ILE A 24 -9.07 -4.19 0.51
N THR A 25 -9.75 -4.71 1.53
CA THR A 25 -11.13 -5.18 1.43
C THR A 25 -12.15 -4.06 1.27
N HIS A 26 -11.99 -2.96 2.02
CA HIS A 26 -12.87 -1.79 1.97
C HIS A 26 -12.17 -0.55 2.54
N SER A 27 -12.81 0.62 2.41
CA SER A 27 -12.13 1.92 2.57
C SER A 27 -12.27 2.59 3.96
N HIS A 28 -12.68 1.83 4.98
CA HIS A 28 -12.73 2.31 6.35
C HIS A 28 -11.33 2.35 6.98
N SER A 29 -11.14 3.28 7.92
CA SER A 29 -9.82 3.62 8.47
C SER A 29 -9.16 2.52 9.28
N ASP A 30 -9.94 1.60 9.83
CA ASP A 30 -9.45 0.40 10.53
C ASP A 30 -8.80 -0.61 9.56
N HIS A 31 -9.14 -0.56 8.27
CA HIS A 31 -8.54 -1.38 7.22
C HIS A 31 -7.60 -0.61 6.28
N PHE A 32 -7.83 0.70 6.12
CA PHE A 32 -7.20 1.48 5.06
C PHE A 32 -7.03 2.95 5.43
N TYR A 33 -5.77 3.35 5.58
CA TYR A 33 -5.36 4.71 5.92
C TYR A 33 -4.37 5.23 4.86
N PRO A 34 -4.84 5.92 3.79
CA PRO A 34 -3.99 6.31 2.65
C PRO A 34 -2.78 7.16 3.01
N SER A 35 -2.88 7.99 4.05
CA SER A 35 -1.77 8.86 4.48
C SER A 35 -0.53 8.08 4.92
N ASP A 36 -0.67 6.80 5.30
CA ASP A 36 0.49 5.95 5.60
C ASP A 36 1.42 5.76 4.38
N PHE A 37 0.93 5.96 3.15
CA PHE A 37 1.74 5.83 1.96
C PHE A 37 2.84 6.89 1.86
N GLU A 38 2.72 8.03 2.56
CA GLU A 38 3.79 9.02 2.66
C GLU A 38 5.11 8.37 3.12
N MET A 39 5.03 7.41 4.04
CA MET A 39 6.20 6.69 4.59
C MET A 39 6.89 5.79 3.55
N CYS A 40 6.27 5.57 2.38
CA CYS A 40 6.93 4.89 1.28
C CYS A 40 7.88 5.82 0.50
N GLY A 41 7.83 7.14 0.69
CA GLY A 41 8.66 8.12 -0.04
C GLY A 41 10.17 7.99 0.21
N VAL A 42 10.98 8.62 -0.64
CA VAL A 42 12.45 8.72 -0.43
C VAL A 42 12.74 9.40 0.89
N GLY A 43 13.70 8.84 1.63
CA GLY A 43 14.15 9.35 2.92
C GLY A 43 13.36 8.80 4.10
N PHE A 44 12.13 8.31 3.89
CA PHE A 44 11.33 7.68 4.95
C PHE A 44 11.63 6.18 5.09
N ALA A 45 11.76 5.49 3.96
CA ALA A 45 12.06 4.07 3.92
C ALA A 45 13.11 3.71 2.87
N HIS A 46 14.03 2.82 3.27
CA HIS A 46 15.08 2.30 2.42
C HIS A 46 14.65 0.98 1.78
N PHE A 47 14.24 1.07 0.51
CA PHE A 47 13.92 -0.11 -0.29
C PHE A 47 15.05 -0.43 -1.27
N LYS A 48 15.03 -1.66 -1.81
CA LYS A 48 15.81 -1.96 -3.02
C LYS A 48 15.26 -1.12 -4.19
N SER A 49 16.12 -0.80 -5.16
CA SER A 49 15.77 0.05 -6.31
C SER A 49 14.58 -0.44 -7.15
N SER A 50 14.15 -1.69 -6.99
CA SER A 50 13.03 -2.30 -7.71
C SER A 50 11.75 -2.48 -6.86
N PHE A 51 11.68 -1.90 -5.67
CA PHE A 51 10.51 -2.07 -4.81
C PHE A 51 9.29 -1.32 -5.34
N LYS A 52 8.17 -2.04 -5.46
CA LYS A 52 6.85 -1.50 -5.76
C LYS A 52 5.85 -2.13 -4.80
N PHE A 53 5.04 -1.30 -4.16
CA PHE A 53 3.95 -1.72 -3.31
C PHE A 53 2.63 -1.63 -4.08
N ASN A 54 2.18 -2.77 -4.58
CA ASN A 54 0.95 -2.91 -5.33
C ASN A 54 -0.24 -2.98 -4.37
N VAL A 55 -1.14 -2.02 -4.49
CA VAL A 55 -2.33 -1.90 -3.63
C VAL A 55 -3.56 -2.21 -4.46
N TYR A 56 -4.26 -3.28 -4.13
CA TYR A 56 -5.43 -3.77 -4.83
C TYR A 56 -6.68 -3.44 -4.03
N GLY A 57 -7.70 -2.89 -4.67
CA GLY A 57 -8.98 -2.68 -4.01
C GLY A 57 -10.07 -2.17 -4.93
N GLY A 58 -11.30 -2.13 -4.41
CA GLY A 58 -12.44 -1.59 -5.11
C GLY A 58 -12.30 -0.09 -5.41
N LYS A 59 -13.30 0.48 -6.07
CA LYS A 59 -13.31 1.86 -6.57
C LYS A 59 -12.81 2.91 -5.56
N ASP A 60 -13.25 2.83 -4.31
CA ASP A 60 -12.88 3.83 -3.29
C ASP A 60 -11.44 3.69 -2.81
N VAL A 61 -10.95 2.46 -2.63
CA VAL A 61 -9.55 2.19 -2.31
C VAL A 61 -8.65 2.69 -3.43
N TYR A 62 -8.99 2.34 -4.68
CA TYR A 62 -8.23 2.73 -5.86
C TYR A 62 -8.10 4.25 -5.95
N LYS A 63 -9.22 4.98 -5.83
CA LYS A 63 -9.24 6.45 -5.88
C LYS A 63 -8.41 7.08 -4.77
N LYS A 64 -8.61 6.66 -3.53
CA LYS A 64 -7.88 7.19 -2.37
C LYS A 64 -6.38 6.88 -2.44
N THR A 65 -6.01 5.68 -2.91
CA THR A 65 -4.60 5.32 -3.13
C THR A 65 -3.99 6.20 -4.22
N LYS A 66 -4.69 6.39 -5.34
CA LYS A 66 -4.24 7.27 -6.42
C LYS A 66 -4.05 8.71 -5.92
N SER A 67 -5.02 9.24 -5.17
CA SER A 67 -4.90 10.59 -4.57
C SER A 67 -3.68 10.71 -3.64
N ALA A 68 -3.43 9.73 -2.76
CA ALA A 68 -2.26 9.73 -1.90
C ALA A 68 -0.94 9.61 -2.69
N VAL A 69 -0.91 8.79 -3.74
CA VAL A 69 0.26 8.66 -4.63
C VAL A 69 0.59 9.98 -5.30
N ASP A 70 -0.43 10.69 -5.80
CA ASP A 70 -0.26 12.00 -6.44
C ASP A 70 0.15 13.07 -5.40
N GLU A 71 -0.50 13.10 -4.23
CA GLU A 71 -0.21 14.03 -3.14
C GLU A 71 1.23 13.92 -2.63
N TYR A 72 1.73 12.70 -2.43
CA TYR A 72 3.06 12.44 -1.89
C TYR A 72 4.14 12.23 -2.98
N SER A 73 3.81 12.49 -4.25
CA SER A 73 4.74 12.33 -5.40
C SER A 73 5.39 10.94 -5.51
N LEU A 74 4.67 9.89 -5.10
CA LEU A 74 5.15 8.49 -5.09
C LEU A 74 5.16 7.87 -6.49
N ASN A 75 4.55 8.54 -7.46
CA ASN A 75 4.51 8.18 -8.87
C ASN A 75 5.87 8.34 -9.57
N ASN A 76 6.70 9.33 -9.17
CA ASN A 76 8.01 9.58 -9.77
C ASN A 76 8.98 8.40 -9.60
N GLU A 77 8.76 7.60 -8.56
CA GLU A 77 9.58 6.43 -8.23
C GLU A 77 8.80 5.12 -8.30
N GLU A 78 7.52 5.18 -8.70
CA GLU A 78 6.61 4.04 -8.80
C GLU A 78 6.56 3.18 -7.52
N ARG A 79 6.72 3.80 -6.34
CA ARG A 79 6.85 3.07 -5.07
C ARG A 79 5.53 2.47 -4.58
N VAL A 80 4.42 3.12 -4.89
CA VAL A 80 3.07 2.64 -4.57
C VAL A 80 2.25 2.65 -5.86
N VAL A 81 1.63 1.51 -6.18
CA VAL A 81 0.94 1.30 -7.46
C VAL A 81 -0.51 0.89 -7.18
N PRO A 82 -1.50 1.74 -7.49
CA PRO A 82 -2.90 1.40 -7.29
C PRO A 82 -3.43 0.48 -8.41
N HIS A 83 -4.14 -0.59 -8.02
CA HIS A 83 -4.81 -1.53 -8.91
C HIS A 83 -6.30 -1.60 -8.61
N LEU A 84 -7.12 -1.28 -9.61
CA LEU A 84 -8.58 -1.40 -9.49
C LEU A 84 -8.99 -2.86 -9.71
N ILE A 85 -9.59 -3.46 -8.68
CA ILE A 85 -10.28 -4.76 -8.82
C ILE A 85 -11.79 -4.53 -8.94
N LYS A 86 -12.46 -5.37 -9.75
CA LYS A 86 -13.89 -5.26 -10.03
C LYS A 86 -14.65 -6.45 -9.46
N PRO A 87 -15.91 -6.26 -9.03
CA PRO A 87 -16.74 -7.36 -8.55
C PRO A 87 -16.86 -8.46 -9.60
N PHE A 88 -16.74 -9.72 -9.17
CA PHE A 88 -16.89 -10.91 -10.00
C PHE A 88 -15.88 -11.06 -11.15
N GLU A 89 -14.82 -10.24 -11.19
CA GLU A 89 -13.71 -10.38 -12.13
C GLU A 89 -12.49 -10.96 -11.39
N THR A 90 -11.86 -11.98 -11.96
CA THR A 90 -10.59 -12.50 -11.43
C THR A 90 -9.47 -11.51 -11.73
N PHE A 91 -8.53 -11.34 -10.79
CA PHE A 91 -7.32 -10.56 -11.00
C PHE A 91 -6.09 -11.38 -10.62
N THR A 92 -4.94 -10.98 -11.14
CA THR A 92 -3.63 -11.55 -10.77
C THR A 92 -2.85 -10.48 -10.01
N ALA A 93 -2.21 -10.90 -8.92
CA ALA A 93 -1.31 -10.06 -8.14
C ALA A 93 0.11 -10.18 -8.70
#